data_AF-X0W3U2-F1
#
_entry.id   AF-X0W3U2-F1
#
_cell.length_a   1.000
_cell.length_b   1.000
_cell.length_c   1.000
_cell.angle_alpha   90.00
_cell.angle_beta   90.00
_cell.angle_gamma   90.00
#
_symmetry.space_group_name_H-M   'P 1'
#
loop_
_entity.id
_entity.type
_entity.pdbx_description
1 polymer ?
#
loop_
_entity_poly.entity_id
_entity_poly.type
_entity_poly.pdbx_seq_one_letter_code
_entity_poly.pdbx_strand_id
1 'polypeptide(L)'
;EIFIKTGLKQHEEKKGWGSKGVLKLNINGKDYYDMENSSWWDSSWNYRFKYTIINDDLPDTESLPNFPLHIDLNGAPAGFWTHVSSETGDDIRVLDCNDSDQLEGIHLEGWNYKSKLGHIWVKKTIAQKNGTNTDCAYVYYGNASADAAWDKEGTYDANYVGVWHLDETTGNHHLDATDKSNDSTTETVTQQGADIGRVNGADEFDGSDDYVNVPDKDALDLSSTGTIEVWAKSDRAWPSDIDSYYFRNFVSKATSGQAVN
;
A
#
# COMPACT_ATOMS: atom_id res chain seq x y z
N GLU A 1 -32.24 25.92 -37.49
CA GLU A 1 -31.00 25.28 -37.03
C GLU A 1 -31.09 25.10 -35.52
N ILE A 2 -31.06 23.86 -35.06
CA ILE A 2 -31.04 23.55 -33.63
C ILE A 2 -29.58 23.29 -33.28
N PHE A 3 -28.95 24.23 -32.58
CA PHE A 3 -27.59 24.06 -32.06
C PHE A 3 -27.64 23.22 -30.80
N ILE A 4 -27.60 21.91 -30.97
CA ILE A 4 -27.29 20.99 -29.89
C ILE A 4 -25.76 20.83 -29.89
N LYS A 5 -25.06 21.52 -28.97
CA LYS A 5 -23.68 21.18 -28.60
C LYS A 5 -23.71 19.87 -27.81
N THR A 6 -23.91 18.74 -28.48
CA THR A 6 -23.72 17.42 -27.88
C THR A 6 -22.41 16.86 -28.39
N GLY A 7 -21.35 17.07 -27.61
CA GLY A 7 -20.14 16.25 -27.72
C GLY A 7 -20.44 14.83 -27.27
N LEU A 8 -21.19 14.07 -28.06
CA LEU A 8 -21.56 12.68 -27.75
C LEU A 8 -21.54 11.77 -29.00
N LYS A 9 -21.01 10.54 -28.78
CA LYS A 9 -21.02 9.26 -29.55
C LYS A 9 -19.61 8.71 -29.91
N GLN A 10 -19.28 7.41 -29.82
CA GLN A 10 -19.76 6.23 -29.08
C GLN A 10 -18.69 5.13 -29.34
N HIS A 11 -18.08 4.48 -28.33
CA HIS A 11 -17.50 3.14 -28.51
C HIS A 11 -17.36 2.34 -27.21
N GLU A 12 -17.43 1.01 -27.36
CA GLU A 12 -17.59 -0.01 -26.32
C GLU A 12 -16.40 -0.12 -25.34
N GLU A 13 -16.63 0.24 -24.08
CA GLU A 13 -16.45 -0.73 -23.00
C GLU A 13 -17.74 -1.55 -22.90
N LYS A 14 -17.63 -2.89 -22.93
CA LYS A 14 -18.78 -3.74 -22.65
C LYS A 14 -19.06 -3.73 -21.14
N LYS A 15 -20.06 -2.92 -20.79
CA LYS A 15 -20.78 -2.74 -19.52
C LYS A 15 -20.13 -1.71 -18.58
N GLY A 16 -20.74 -0.57 -18.29
CA GLY A 16 -22.09 -0.08 -18.58
C GLY A 16 -22.24 1.36 -18.06
N TRP A 17 -23.33 2.01 -18.48
CA TRP A 17 -23.63 3.41 -18.17
C TRP A 17 -23.76 3.69 -16.66
N GLY A 18 -22.99 4.66 -16.18
CA GLY A 18 -23.04 5.20 -14.83
C GLY A 18 -21.69 5.82 -14.48
N SER A 19 -21.62 7.15 -14.47
CA SER A 19 -20.53 8.03 -14.01
C SER A 19 -19.14 7.41 -13.76
N LYS A 20 -18.13 7.86 -14.51
CA LYS A 20 -16.67 7.92 -14.21
C LYS A 20 -15.78 7.28 -15.28
N GLY A 21 -15.28 8.14 -16.18
CA GLY A 21 -14.31 7.86 -17.25
C GLY A 21 -14.18 9.10 -18.16
N VAL A 22 -13.08 9.27 -18.90
CA VAL A 22 -12.96 10.33 -19.91
C VAL A 22 -13.89 10.00 -21.07
N LEU A 23 -14.88 10.87 -21.36
CA LEU A 23 -15.75 10.66 -22.50
C LEU A 23 -14.94 10.78 -23.80
N LYS A 24 -14.72 9.65 -24.50
CA LYS A 24 -14.03 9.58 -25.78
C LYS A 24 -15.02 9.54 -26.96
N LEU A 25 -14.78 10.39 -27.96
CA LEU A 25 -15.62 10.63 -29.12
C LEU A 25 -14.79 10.47 -30.40
N ASN A 26 -15.09 9.49 -31.25
CA ASN A 26 -14.42 9.35 -32.54
C ASN A 26 -15.27 10.00 -33.65
N ILE A 27 -14.71 10.98 -34.35
CA ILE A 27 -15.35 11.67 -35.48
C ILE A 27 -14.40 11.61 -36.67
N ASN A 28 -14.80 10.92 -37.75
CA ASN A 28 -14.01 10.74 -38.97
C ASN A 28 -12.60 10.18 -38.73
N GLY A 29 -12.46 9.24 -37.78
CA GLY A 29 -11.18 8.64 -37.44
C GLY A 29 -10.33 9.46 -36.48
N LYS A 30 -10.82 10.59 -35.98
CA LYS A 30 -10.15 11.43 -34.98
C LYS A 30 -10.86 11.36 -33.63
N ASP A 31 -10.10 11.13 -32.57
CA ASP A 31 -10.60 11.04 -31.20
C ASP A 31 -10.63 12.42 -30.50
N TYR A 32 -11.70 12.67 -29.74
CA TYR A 32 -11.95 13.86 -28.91
C TYR A 32 -12.30 13.42 -27.49
N TYR A 33 -11.85 14.18 -26.48
CA TYR A 33 -11.98 13.83 -25.06
C TYR A 33 -12.67 14.97 -24.30
N ASP A 34 -13.67 14.66 -23.47
CA ASP A 34 -14.21 15.63 -22.50
C ASP A 34 -13.34 15.61 -21.24
N MET A 35 -12.48 16.62 -21.11
CA MET A 35 -11.60 16.82 -19.97
C MET A 35 -12.22 17.71 -18.88
N GLU A 36 -13.23 18.52 -19.22
CA GLU A 36 -13.84 19.48 -18.28
C GLU A 36 -14.85 18.82 -17.33
N ASN A 37 -15.57 17.80 -17.80
CA ASN A 37 -16.51 17.02 -16.96
C ASN A 37 -15.97 15.62 -16.63
N SER A 38 -14.68 15.41 -16.85
CA SER A 38 -14.02 14.16 -16.54
C SER A 38 -13.80 14.02 -15.04
N SER A 39 -14.15 12.86 -14.47
CA SER A 39 -13.67 12.47 -13.14
C SER A 39 -12.24 11.93 -13.19
N TRP A 40 -11.51 12.20 -14.27
CA TRP A 40 -10.18 11.71 -14.50
C TRP A 40 -9.20 12.75 -14.02
N TRP A 41 -8.34 12.37 -13.10
CA TRP A 41 -7.44 13.28 -12.42
C TRP A 41 -6.41 13.93 -13.35
N ASP A 42 -5.71 13.12 -14.16
CA ASP A 42 -4.69 13.61 -15.11
C ASP A 42 -4.73 12.79 -16.41
N SER A 43 -4.90 13.46 -17.55
CA SER A 43 -4.94 12.82 -18.87
C SER A 43 -3.64 12.14 -19.30
N SER A 44 -2.53 12.44 -18.65
CA SER A 44 -1.22 11.83 -18.93
C SER A 44 -1.16 10.40 -18.42
N TRP A 45 -2.00 10.04 -17.44
CA TRP A 45 -2.20 8.67 -16.97
C TRP A 45 -3.35 8.02 -17.71
N ASN A 46 -3.03 7.06 -18.57
CA ASN A 46 -3.99 6.48 -19.51
C ASN A 46 -4.92 5.44 -18.88
N TYR A 47 -4.57 4.92 -17.71
CA TYR A 47 -5.32 3.83 -17.06
C TYR A 47 -5.42 4.04 -15.56
N ARG A 48 -6.44 3.43 -14.97
CA ARG A 48 -6.59 3.32 -13.52
C ARG A 48 -7.43 2.11 -13.16
N PHE A 49 -7.31 1.63 -11.92
CA PHE A 49 -8.30 0.72 -11.33
C PHE A 49 -8.66 1.17 -9.91
N LYS A 50 -9.85 0.78 -9.46
CA LYS A 50 -10.30 1.02 -8.08
C LYS A 50 -9.84 -0.13 -7.19
N TYR A 51 -9.08 0.16 -6.16
CA TYR A 51 -8.77 -0.76 -5.07
C TYR A 51 -9.83 -0.60 -3.97
N THR A 52 -10.44 -1.71 -3.55
CA THR A 52 -11.46 -1.70 -2.48
C THR A 52 -10.81 -2.14 -1.19
N ILE A 53 -10.96 -1.32 -0.15
CA ILE A 53 -10.43 -1.56 1.18
C ILE A 53 -11.59 -2.09 2.01
N ILE A 54 -11.43 -3.27 2.61
CA ILE A 54 -12.40 -3.81 3.56
C ILE A 54 -11.98 -3.36 4.96
N ASN A 55 -12.85 -2.65 5.67
CA ASN A 55 -12.53 -2.12 6.99
C ASN A 55 -13.42 -2.74 8.09
N ASP A 56 -13.84 -4.00 7.93
CA ASP A 56 -14.76 -4.70 8.85
C ASP A 56 -14.34 -4.66 10.33
N ASP A 57 -13.05 -4.59 10.62
CA ASP A 57 -12.53 -4.53 11.99
C ASP A 57 -12.52 -3.12 12.60
N LEU A 58 -12.74 -2.07 11.81
CA LEU A 58 -12.80 -0.69 12.29
C LEU A 58 -14.15 -0.43 12.99
N PRO A 59 -14.19 0.13 14.21
CA PRO A 59 -15.45 0.53 14.83
C PRO A 59 -16.23 1.54 13.98
N ASP A 60 -17.57 1.45 13.98
CA ASP A 60 -18.44 2.28 13.13
C ASP A 60 -18.27 3.79 13.35
N THR A 61 -17.74 4.22 14.50
CA THR A 61 -17.54 5.61 14.91
C THR A 61 -16.12 6.12 14.76
N GLU A 62 -15.19 5.29 14.28
CA GLU A 62 -13.78 5.61 14.23
C GLU A 62 -13.29 5.76 12.79
N SER A 63 -12.30 6.61 12.61
CA SER A 63 -11.50 6.76 11.38
C SER A 63 -10.03 6.55 11.74
N LEU A 64 -9.25 6.04 10.79
CA LEU A 64 -7.79 5.91 10.96
C LEU A 64 -7.11 7.01 10.14
N PRO A 65 -6.77 8.17 10.73
CA PRO A 65 -6.02 9.20 10.02
C PRO A 65 -4.59 8.74 9.73
N ASN A 66 -4.04 9.16 8.59
CA ASN A 66 -2.64 8.92 8.21
C ASN A 66 -2.18 7.45 8.30
N PHE A 67 -3.08 6.50 8.08
CA PHE A 67 -2.78 5.09 8.17
C PHE A 67 -1.93 4.64 6.97
N PRO A 68 -0.82 3.89 7.17
CA PRO A 68 -0.03 3.29 6.10
C PRO A 68 -0.83 2.12 5.50
N LEU A 69 -1.58 2.40 4.44
CA LEU A 69 -2.37 1.42 3.72
C LEU A 69 -1.45 0.59 2.81
N HIS A 70 -1.50 -0.73 2.97
CA HIS A 70 -0.96 -1.69 2.00
C HIS A 70 -1.93 -1.89 0.83
N ILE A 71 -1.42 -1.82 -0.40
CA ILE A 71 -2.12 -2.19 -1.63
C ILE A 71 -1.32 -3.30 -2.31
N ASP A 72 -1.90 -4.48 -2.37
CA ASP A 72 -1.34 -5.63 -3.08
C ASP A 72 -1.57 -5.50 -4.60
N LEU A 73 -0.49 -5.28 -5.35
CA LEU A 73 -0.54 -5.23 -6.82
C LEU A 73 -0.41 -6.61 -7.45
N ASN A 74 -0.04 -7.65 -6.71
CA ASN A 74 0.06 -9.02 -7.27
C ASN A 74 -1.29 -9.45 -7.85
N GLY A 75 -2.38 -9.05 -7.18
CA GLY A 75 -3.76 -9.24 -7.61
C GLY A 75 -4.31 -8.17 -8.55
N ALA A 76 -3.50 -7.23 -9.03
CA ALA A 76 -3.96 -6.15 -9.90
C ALA A 76 -4.56 -6.68 -11.22
N PRO A 77 -5.52 -5.95 -11.84
CA PRO A 77 -6.12 -6.36 -13.10
C PRO A 77 -5.07 -6.64 -14.17
N ALA A 78 -5.33 -7.61 -15.06
CA ALA A 78 -4.36 -8.02 -16.08
C ALA A 78 -3.82 -6.87 -16.95
N GLY A 79 -4.64 -5.85 -17.20
CA GLY A 79 -4.25 -4.65 -17.95
C GLY A 79 -3.30 -3.70 -17.21
N PHE A 80 -3.12 -3.83 -15.89
CA PHE A 80 -2.10 -3.11 -15.14
C PHE A 80 -0.71 -3.49 -15.62
N TRP A 81 -0.42 -4.78 -15.60
CA TRP A 81 0.85 -5.39 -15.98
C TRP A 81 1.18 -5.31 -17.48
N THR A 82 0.36 -4.67 -18.32
CA THR A 82 0.67 -4.44 -19.74
C THR A 82 0.95 -2.98 -20.06
N HIS A 83 0.73 -2.07 -19.10
CA HIS A 83 0.84 -0.62 -19.34
C HIS A 83 1.63 0.13 -18.28
N VAL A 84 1.82 -0.43 -17.08
CA VAL A 84 2.71 0.14 -16.06
C VAL A 84 4.18 0.10 -16.51
N SER A 85 4.99 1.05 -16.04
CA SER A 85 6.44 1.06 -16.24
C SER A 85 7.06 -0.27 -15.81
N SER A 86 7.62 -1.01 -16.76
CA SER A 86 8.02 -2.40 -16.55
C SER A 86 9.30 -2.57 -15.72
N GLU A 87 10.10 -1.52 -15.55
CA GLU A 87 11.36 -1.62 -14.79
C GLU A 87 11.19 -1.11 -13.36
N THR A 88 10.39 -0.06 -13.16
CA THR A 88 10.41 0.71 -11.91
C THR A 88 9.04 0.96 -11.29
N GLY A 89 7.96 0.83 -12.06
CA GLY A 89 6.63 1.23 -11.58
C GLY A 89 6.47 2.75 -11.36
N ASP A 90 7.43 3.57 -11.83
CA ASP A 90 7.48 5.02 -11.54
C ASP A 90 6.26 5.81 -12.02
N ASP A 91 5.50 5.25 -12.95
CA ASP A 91 4.27 5.83 -13.47
C ASP A 91 3.04 5.48 -12.63
N ILE A 92 3.20 4.91 -11.45
CA ILE A 92 2.10 4.64 -10.52
C ILE A 92 1.80 5.89 -9.69
N ARG A 93 0.51 6.22 -9.57
CA ARG A 93 0.00 7.21 -8.61
C ARG A 93 -1.20 6.62 -7.87
N VAL A 94 -1.37 6.98 -6.60
CA VAL A 94 -2.53 6.54 -5.83
C VAL A 94 -3.35 7.76 -5.44
N LEU A 95 -4.65 7.70 -5.68
CA LEU A 95 -5.61 8.73 -5.37
C LEU A 95 -6.61 8.25 -4.32
N ASP A 96 -7.19 9.19 -3.58
CA ASP A 96 -8.31 8.91 -2.68
C ASP A 96 -9.57 8.48 -3.45
N CYS A 97 -10.59 7.99 -2.75
CA CYS A 97 -11.91 7.60 -3.25
C CYS A 97 -12.63 8.69 -4.05
N ASN A 98 -12.31 9.96 -3.80
CA ASN A 98 -12.87 11.06 -4.58
C ASN A 98 -12.34 11.11 -6.01
N ASP A 99 -11.30 10.33 -6.33
CA ASP A 99 -10.75 10.17 -7.68
C ASP A 99 -10.15 11.47 -8.24
N SER A 100 -9.72 12.36 -7.34
CA SER A 100 -9.11 13.65 -7.66
C SER A 100 -7.90 13.98 -6.80
N ASP A 101 -7.87 13.51 -5.55
CA ASP A 101 -6.83 13.88 -4.61
C ASP A 101 -5.75 12.82 -4.63
N GLN A 102 -4.58 13.17 -5.18
CA GLN A 102 -3.41 12.32 -5.13
C GLN A 102 -2.95 12.20 -3.68
N LEU A 103 -2.74 10.96 -3.22
CA LEU A 103 -2.17 10.68 -1.91
C LEU A 103 -0.65 10.87 -1.94
N GLU A 104 -0.12 11.36 -0.83
CA GLU A 104 1.31 11.55 -0.58
C GLU A 104 1.85 10.44 0.33
N GLY A 105 3.18 10.38 0.51
CA GLY A 105 3.80 9.35 1.34
C GLY A 105 3.56 7.96 0.77
N ILE A 106 4.11 7.70 -0.41
CA ILE A 106 3.92 6.46 -1.14
C ILE A 106 5.26 5.82 -1.42
N HIS A 107 5.38 4.51 -1.22
CA HIS A 107 6.54 3.78 -1.71
C HIS A 107 6.16 2.38 -2.19
N LEU A 108 7.10 1.83 -2.96
CA LEU A 108 7.01 0.49 -3.53
C LEU A 108 7.92 -0.44 -2.73
N GLU A 109 7.40 -1.60 -2.37
CA GLU A 109 8.10 -2.72 -1.74
C GLU A 109 7.97 -3.94 -2.66
N GLY A 110 9.09 -4.64 -2.89
CA GLY A 110 9.14 -5.82 -3.76
C GLY A 110 8.56 -5.57 -5.16
N TRP A 111 9.34 -5.02 -6.09
CA TRP A 111 8.88 -4.82 -7.48
C TRP A 111 9.51 -5.79 -8.46
N ASN A 112 8.66 -6.53 -9.18
CA ASN A 112 9.07 -7.30 -10.34
C ASN A 112 7.93 -7.44 -11.35
N TYR A 113 8.04 -6.69 -12.45
CA TYR A 113 7.06 -6.71 -13.52
C TYR A 113 6.87 -8.09 -14.18
N LYS A 114 7.95 -8.88 -14.33
CA LYS A 114 7.88 -10.18 -15.02
C LYS A 114 7.14 -11.22 -14.20
N SER A 115 7.41 -11.27 -12.88
CA SER A 115 6.70 -12.17 -11.96
C SER A 115 5.39 -11.59 -11.44
N LYS A 116 5.04 -10.36 -11.81
CA LYS A 116 3.86 -9.63 -11.32
C LYS A 116 3.87 -9.48 -9.79
N LEU A 117 5.04 -9.11 -9.27
CA LEU A 117 5.24 -8.79 -7.86
C LEU A 117 5.24 -7.27 -7.68
N GLY A 118 4.46 -6.77 -6.72
CA GLY A 118 4.40 -5.36 -6.37
C GLY A 118 3.55 -5.11 -5.13
N HIS A 119 4.11 -4.39 -4.16
CA HIS A 119 3.38 -3.92 -2.99
C HIS A 119 3.54 -2.41 -2.87
N ILE A 120 2.43 -1.70 -2.68
CA ILE A 120 2.47 -0.27 -2.39
C ILE A 120 2.12 -0.08 -0.93
N TRP A 121 2.86 0.79 -0.25
CA TRP A 121 2.40 1.42 0.97
C TRP A 121 2.10 2.89 0.70
N VAL A 122 0.95 3.37 1.18
CA VAL A 122 0.51 4.75 0.98
C VAL A 122 -0.15 5.31 2.23
N LYS A 123 0.22 6.52 2.62
CA LYS A 123 -0.42 7.23 3.72
C LYS A 123 -1.83 7.66 3.32
N LYS A 124 -2.85 7.11 3.97
CA LYS A 124 -4.27 7.40 3.70
C LYS A 124 -5.07 7.54 4.99
N THR A 125 -6.03 8.45 5.01
CA THR A 125 -7.08 8.40 6.04
C THR A 125 -8.10 7.34 5.66
N ILE A 126 -8.25 6.29 6.47
CA ILE A 126 -9.36 5.35 6.34
C ILE A 126 -10.60 5.98 6.96
N ALA A 127 -11.59 6.23 6.11
CA ALA A 127 -12.82 6.89 6.51
C ALA A 127 -13.62 6.01 7.49
N GLN A 128 -14.33 6.70 8.39
CA GLN A 128 -15.33 6.06 9.23
C GLN A 128 -16.38 5.34 8.37
N LYS A 129 -16.75 4.12 8.77
CA LYS A 129 -17.68 3.27 8.02
C LYS A 129 -18.96 3.97 7.60
N ASN A 130 -19.59 4.74 8.49
CA ASN A 130 -20.86 5.44 8.23
C ASN A 130 -21.93 4.53 7.58
N GLY A 131 -21.98 3.25 7.99
CA GLY A 131 -22.90 2.24 7.45
C GLY A 131 -22.39 1.47 6.21
N THR A 132 -21.18 1.75 5.74
CA THR A 132 -20.47 0.96 4.72
C THR A 132 -19.17 0.39 5.30
N ASN A 133 -18.94 -0.91 5.13
CA ASN A 133 -17.72 -1.58 5.58
C ASN A 133 -16.58 -1.54 4.55
N THR A 134 -16.59 -0.52 3.70
CA THR A 134 -15.61 -0.38 2.62
C THR A 134 -15.14 1.05 2.48
N ASP A 135 -13.85 1.20 2.22
CA ASP A 135 -13.21 2.41 1.72
C ASP A 135 -12.53 2.07 0.37
N CYS A 136 -11.79 2.99 -0.23
CA CYS A 136 -11.12 2.78 -1.50
C CYS A 136 -9.93 3.70 -1.76
N ALA A 137 -9.19 3.32 -2.80
CA ALA A 137 -8.22 4.16 -3.45
C ALA A 137 -8.29 3.89 -4.97
N TYR A 138 -7.83 4.84 -5.78
CA TYR A 138 -7.64 4.64 -7.22
C TYR A 138 -6.15 4.56 -7.52
N VAL A 139 -5.74 3.49 -8.20
CA VAL A 139 -4.36 3.33 -8.67
C VAL A 139 -4.33 3.73 -10.13
N TYR A 140 -3.66 4.85 -10.43
CA TYR A 140 -3.43 5.38 -11.78
C TYR A 140 -2.07 4.90 -12.31
N TYR A 141 -2.01 4.56 -13.60
CA TYR A 141 -0.79 4.08 -14.27
C TYR A 141 -0.83 4.35 -15.79
N GLY A 142 0.26 4.03 -16.49
CA GLY A 142 0.40 4.14 -17.94
C GLY A 142 0.84 5.51 -18.44
N ASN A 143 1.59 6.26 -17.62
CA ASN A 143 2.26 7.48 -18.04
C ASN A 143 3.76 7.21 -18.24
N ALA A 144 4.16 6.83 -19.45
CA ALA A 144 5.54 6.45 -19.76
C ALA A 144 6.58 7.59 -19.60
N SER A 145 6.14 8.83 -19.36
CA SER A 145 7.01 9.99 -19.12
C SER A 145 7.02 10.46 -17.67
N ALA A 146 6.33 9.74 -16.77
CA ALA A 146 6.31 10.06 -15.36
C ALA A 146 7.66 9.70 -14.70
N ASP A 147 8.17 10.63 -13.90
CA ASP A 147 9.27 10.35 -12.98
C ASP A 147 8.74 9.60 -11.74
N ALA A 148 9.67 8.93 -11.04
CA ALA A 148 9.43 8.34 -9.73
C ALA A 148 8.90 9.40 -8.74
N ALA A 149 7.87 9.04 -7.99
CA ALA A 149 7.31 9.90 -6.93
C ALA A 149 7.23 9.13 -5.61
N TRP A 150 8.28 8.34 -5.32
CA TRP A 150 8.38 7.55 -4.11
C TRP A 150 8.91 8.38 -2.95
N ASP A 151 8.24 8.29 -1.81
CA ASP A 151 8.52 8.94 -0.54
C ASP A 151 8.26 7.91 0.58
N LYS A 152 9.26 7.05 0.80
CA LYS A 152 9.19 5.93 1.77
C LYS A 152 9.00 6.45 3.19
N GLU A 153 9.80 7.43 3.58
CA GLU A 153 9.77 8.05 4.90
C GLU A 153 8.42 8.76 5.14
N GLY A 154 7.88 9.45 4.13
CA GLY A 154 6.60 10.14 4.23
C GLY A 154 5.38 9.22 4.28
N THR A 155 5.51 7.92 4.02
CA THR A 155 4.42 6.93 4.20
C THR A 155 3.99 6.80 5.65
N TYR A 156 4.92 7.01 6.58
CA TYR A 156 4.70 6.85 8.01
C TYR A 156 4.64 8.22 8.67
N ASP A 157 3.58 8.49 9.43
CA ASP A 157 3.48 9.75 10.16
C ASP A 157 4.37 9.76 11.42
N ALA A 158 4.42 10.90 12.11
CA ALA A 158 5.30 11.08 13.26
C ALA A 158 5.00 10.15 14.46
N ASN A 159 3.89 9.42 14.46
CA ASN A 159 3.56 8.44 15.50
C ASN A 159 4.24 7.08 15.28
N TYR A 160 4.78 6.83 14.08
CA TYR A 160 5.61 5.67 13.78
C TYR A 160 7.06 6.00 14.10
N VAL A 161 7.61 5.33 15.11
CA VAL A 161 9.00 5.55 15.57
C VAL A 161 9.99 4.54 15.00
N GLY A 162 9.50 3.54 14.27
CA GLY A 162 10.31 2.57 13.55
C GLY A 162 9.43 1.58 12.80
N VAL A 163 9.77 1.30 11.54
CA VAL A 163 9.10 0.30 10.71
C VAL A 163 10.15 -0.45 9.90
N TRP A 164 10.27 -1.76 10.15
CA TRP A 164 11.20 -2.63 9.44
C TRP A 164 10.41 -3.71 8.71
N HIS A 165 10.59 -3.79 7.39
CA HIS A 165 9.88 -4.76 6.53
C HIS A 165 10.56 -6.14 6.49
N LEU A 166 11.86 -6.19 6.82
CA LEU A 166 12.68 -7.41 6.80
C LEU A 166 12.69 -8.10 5.42
N ASP A 167 12.73 -7.30 4.35
CA ASP A 167 12.71 -7.77 2.96
C ASP A 167 14.04 -7.58 2.22
N GLU A 168 15.03 -6.96 2.88
CA GLU A 168 16.40 -6.91 2.38
C GLU A 168 16.95 -8.33 2.25
N THR A 169 17.48 -8.70 1.08
CA THR A 169 18.08 -10.02 0.83
C THR A 169 19.61 -10.00 0.82
N THR A 170 20.18 -8.81 1.03
CA THR A 170 21.61 -8.57 1.05
C THR A 170 21.92 -7.43 2.01
N GLY A 171 23.04 -7.51 2.70
CA GLY A 171 23.46 -6.51 3.67
C GLY A 171 23.73 -7.18 5.00
N ASN A 172 23.71 -6.40 6.05
CA ASN A 172 23.80 -6.86 7.45
C ASN A 172 22.97 -5.96 8.37
N HIS A 173 21.95 -5.31 7.77
CA HIS A 173 21.15 -4.24 8.31
C HIS A 173 19.77 -4.27 7.64
N HIS A 174 18.72 -4.07 8.43
CA HIS A 174 17.38 -3.74 7.95
C HIS A 174 17.15 -2.26 8.13
N LEU A 175 16.64 -1.63 7.08
CA LEU A 175 16.45 -0.18 7.06
C LEU A 175 15.11 0.17 7.68
N ASP A 176 15.12 1.18 8.55
CA ASP A 176 13.90 1.79 9.06
C ASP A 176 13.23 2.58 7.93
N ALA A 177 11.96 2.27 7.66
CA ALA A 177 11.17 2.93 6.63
C ALA A 177 10.65 4.31 7.05
N THR A 178 10.80 4.69 8.33
CA THR A 178 10.37 5.99 8.85
C THR A 178 11.48 7.04 8.73
N ASP A 179 11.12 8.31 8.98
CA ASP A 179 12.06 9.43 9.07
C ASP A 179 13.00 9.38 10.30
N LYS A 180 12.91 8.33 11.14
CA LYS A 180 13.73 8.19 12.36
C LYS A 180 15.09 7.52 12.10
N SER A 181 15.23 6.81 10.99
CA SER A 181 16.46 6.11 10.61
C SER A 181 16.98 5.22 11.74
N ASN A 182 16.07 4.50 12.41
CA ASN A 182 16.39 3.51 13.44
C ASN A 182 16.81 2.17 12.83
N ASP A 183 17.74 2.22 11.86
CA ASP A 183 18.24 1.03 11.18
C ASP A 183 18.85 0.02 12.17
N SER A 184 18.74 -1.27 11.86
CA SER A 184 19.44 -2.29 12.62
C SER A 184 20.95 -2.19 12.39
N THR A 185 21.78 -2.62 13.34
CA THR A 185 23.25 -2.62 13.22
C THR A 185 23.84 -4.02 13.07
N THR A 186 23.07 -5.04 13.40
CA THR A 186 23.52 -6.43 13.33
C THR A 186 22.32 -7.29 13.02
N GLU A 187 22.58 -8.29 12.21
CA GLU A 187 21.62 -9.28 11.77
C GLU A 187 22.35 -10.61 11.77
N THR A 188 21.78 -11.59 12.44
CA THR A 188 22.17 -12.99 12.40
C THR A 188 20.86 -13.73 12.23
N VAL A 189 20.63 -14.24 11.03
CA VAL A 189 19.39 -14.93 10.67
C VAL A 189 19.76 -16.12 9.80
N THR A 190 18.94 -17.16 9.83
CA THR A 190 19.15 -18.37 9.03
C THR A 190 18.97 -18.07 7.54
N GLN A 191 17.98 -17.26 7.19
CA GLN A 191 17.75 -16.77 5.84
C GLN A 191 17.26 -15.33 5.90
N GLN A 192 18.00 -14.42 5.28
CA GLN A 192 17.70 -12.98 5.25
C GLN A 192 16.72 -12.65 4.11
N GLY A 193 15.56 -12.05 4.45
CA GLY A 193 14.57 -11.44 3.56
C GLY A 193 14.01 -12.30 2.42
N ALA A 194 14.37 -13.57 2.33
CA ALA A 194 14.11 -14.44 1.19
C ALA A 194 13.09 -15.54 1.49
N ASP A 195 12.62 -15.67 2.73
CA ASP A 195 11.45 -16.49 3.01
C ASP A 195 10.15 -15.74 2.69
N ILE A 196 9.02 -16.44 2.65
CA ILE A 196 7.71 -15.90 2.30
C ILE A 196 7.15 -15.14 3.51
N GLY A 197 7.28 -13.82 3.46
CA GLY A 197 6.66 -12.91 4.41
C GLY A 197 5.16 -12.74 4.21
N ARG A 198 4.55 -11.94 5.08
CA ARG A 198 3.16 -11.53 4.90
C ARG A 198 2.99 -10.54 3.74
N VAL A 199 3.95 -9.62 3.63
CA VAL A 199 4.13 -8.69 2.53
C VAL A 199 5.56 -8.91 2.05
N ASN A 200 5.75 -9.19 0.76
CA ASN A 200 7.04 -9.55 0.17
C ASN A 200 7.84 -10.64 0.93
N GLY A 201 9.03 -10.31 1.43
CA GLY A 201 10.00 -11.20 2.05
C GLY A 201 9.89 -11.23 3.57
N ALA A 202 10.64 -12.14 4.19
CA ALA A 202 10.85 -12.18 5.64
C ALA A 202 12.18 -12.85 5.97
N ASP A 203 12.67 -12.58 7.18
CA ASP A 203 13.77 -13.33 7.77
C ASP A 203 13.30 -14.63 8.43
N GLU A 204 14.15 -15.65 8.35
CA GLU A 204 13.99 -16.94 9.03
C GLU A 204 14.88 -16.98 10.28
N PHE A 205 14.30 -17.38 11.42
CA PHE A 205 15.00 -17.53 12.70
C PHE A 205 14.94 -18.98 13.18
N ASP A 206 16.10 -19.64 13.37
CA ASP A 206 16.15 -21.05 13.79
C ASP A 206 15.95 -21.28 15.30
N GLY A 207 15.99 -20.20 16.09
CA GLY A 207 15.85 -20.21 17.54
C GLY A 207 17.13 -20.57 18.33
N SER A 208 18.30 -20.60 17.69
CA SER A 208 19.60 -20.91 18.30
C SER A 208 20.38 -19.65 18.69
N ASP A 209 20.81 -18.87 17.69
CA ASP A 209 21.64 -17.68 17.83
C ASP A 209 21.22 -16.53 16.90
N ASP A 210 20.05 -16.65 16.27
CA ASP A 210 19.51 -15.65 15.37
C ASP A 210 18.87 -14.45 16.12
N TYR A 211 19.20 -13.24 15.69
CA TYR A 211 18.61 -11.97 16.14
C TYR A 211 18.88 -10.83 15.15
N VAL A 212 17.98 -9.84 15.17
CA VAL A 212 18.20 -8.52 14.58
C VAL A 212 18.35 -7.51 15.70
N ASN A 213 19.44 -6.75 15.72
CA ASN A 213 19.72 -5.75 16.74
C ASN A 213 19.50 -4.33 16.20
N VAL A 214 18.47 -3.66 16.72
CA VAL A 214 18.29 -2.22 16.59
C VAL A 214 18.88 -1.55 17.84
N PRO A 215 19.88 -0.66 17.70
CA PRO A 215 20.44 0.04 18.85
C PRO A 215 19.42 0.90 19.57
N ASP A 216 19.59 0.99 20.89
CA ASP A 216 18.85 1.91 21.74
C ASP A 216 19.02 3.38 21.28
N LYS A 217 17.90 4.11 21.26
CA LYS A 217 17.80 5.52 20.86
C LYS A 217 16.59 6.15 21.54
N ASP A 218 16.70 7.41 21.94
CA ASP A 218 15.60 8.19 22.55
C ASP A 218 14.30 8.16 21.72
N ALA A 219 14.39 8.05 20.39
CA ALA A 219 13.22 7.97 19.51
C ALA A 219 12.40 6.68 19.70
N LEU A 220 13.01 5.60 20.20
CA LEU A 220 12.38 4.31 20.49
C LEU A 220 11.81 4.23 21.91
N ASP A 221 12.05 5.23 22.75
CA ASP A 221 11.53 5.29 24.11
C ASP A 221 10.04 5.62 24.14
N LEU A 222 9.21 4.59 24.29
CA LEU A 222 7.77 4.71 24.47
C LEU A 222 7.42 5.22 25.88
N SER A 223 7.66 6.50 26.13
CA SER A 223 7.65 7.13 27.48
C SER A 223 6.30 7.17 28.21
N SER A 224 5.17 6.92 27.54
CA SER A 224 3.85 6.87 28.20
C SER A 224 2.94 5.76 27.70
N THR A 225 2.80 5.63 26.38
CA THR A 225 1.94 4.65 25.71
C THR A 225 2.50 4.41 24.30
N GLY A 226 2.55 3.17 23.87
CA GLY A 226 2.89 2.82 22.51
C GLY A 226 2.38 1.43 22.17
N THR A 227 2.47 1.08 20.89
CA THR A 227 2.06 -0.21 20.35
C THR A 227 3.24 -0.78 19.57
N ILE A 228 3.45 -2.09 19.71
CA ILE A 228 4.35 -2.84 18.85
C ILE A 228 3.49 -3.84 18.08
N GLU A 229 3.64 -3.88 16.77
CA GLU A 229 2.95 -4.81 15.88
C GLU A 229 3.97 -5.59 15.06
N VAL A 230 3.70 -6.88 14.83
CA VAL A 230 4.62 -7.78 14.13
C VAL A 230 3.85 -8.90 13.43
N TRP A 231 4.36 -9.26 12.24
CA TRP A 231 3.99 -10.47 11.54
C TRP A 231 5.02 -11.56 11.87
N ALA A 232 4.57 -12.65 12.48
CA ALA A 232 5.46 -13.76 12.81
C ALA A 232 4.79 -15.08 12.45
N LYS A 233 5.54 -15.95 11.79
CA LYS A 233 5.14 -17.32 11.49
C LYS A 233 6.06 -18.26 12.25
N SER A 234 5.48 -19.26 12.92
CA SER A 234 6.23 -20.26 13.67
C SER A 234 6.21 -21.56 12.90
N ASP A 235 7.38 -22.15 12.67
CA ASP A 235 7.53 -23.48 12.08
C ASP A 235 6.89 -24.60 12.90
N ARG A 236 6.72 -24.35 14.20
CA ARG A 236 6.06 -25.29 15.09
C ARG A 236 4.55 -25.27 14.88
N ALA A 237 4.05 -26.16 14.03
CA ALA A 237 2.63 -26.47 13.93
C ALA A 237 2.18 -27.30 15.15
N TRP A 238 1.25 -26.80 15.96
CA TRP A 238 0.55 -27.67 16.90
C TRP A 238 -0.53 -28.47 16.14
N PRO A 239 -0.87 -29.70 16.55
CA PRO A 239 -1.84 -30.54 15.82
C PRO A 239 -3.24 -29.92 15.60
N SER A 240 -3.55 -28.79 16.25
CA SER A 240 -4.80 -28.03 16.07
C SER A 240 -4.72 -26.87 15.08
N ASP A 241 -3.53 -26.54 14.57
CA ASP A 241 -3.31 -25.37 13.71
C ASP A 241 -3.50 -25.75 12.24
N ILE A 242 -4.70 -25.53 11.72
CA ILE A 242 -5.01 -25.61 10.30
C ILE A 242 -4.87 -24.17 9.77
N ASP A 243 -3.75 -23.85 9.12
CA ASP A 243 -3.45 -22.60 8.38
C ASP A 243 -3.10 -21.28 9.12
N SER A 244 -2.44 -21.29 10.29
CA SER A 244 -2.22 -20.03 11.03
C SER A 244 -0.89 -19.32 10.72
N TYR A 245 -0.93 -18.33 9.81
CA TYR A 245 -0.13 -17.10 10.02
C TYR A 245 -0.62 -16.48 11.34
N TYR A 246 0.25 -16.35 12.33
CA TYR A 246 -0.13 -15.68 13.56
C TYR A 246 0.10 -14.17 13.39
N PHE A 247 -0.97 -13.41 13.26
CA PHE A 247 -0.97 -12.06 13.81
C PHE A 247 -0.82 -12.20 15.32
N ARG A 248 0.39 -12.04 15.84
CA ARG A 248 0.55 -11.70 17.25
C ARG A 248 0.70 -10.19 17.31
N ASN A 249 -0.43 -9.50 17.42
CA ASN A 249 -0.40 -8.15 17.97
C ASN A 249 0.16 -8.27 19.38
N PHE A 250 1.45 -7.99 19.57
CA PHE A 250 1.99 -7.71 20.89
C PHE A 250 1.52 -6.31 21.30
N VAL A 251 0.20 -6.16 21.54
CA VAL A 251 -0.32 -4.93 22.13
C VAL A 251 0.17 -4.86 23.58
N SER A 252 1.35 -4.31 23.81
CA SER A 252 1.70 -3.81 25.13
C SER A 252 1.03 -2.45 25.31
N LYS A 253 -0.27 -2.44 25.63
CA LYS A 253 -0.87 -1.25 26.23
C LYS A 253 -0.26 -1.12 27.63
N ALA A 254 0.89 -0.46 27.72
CA ALA A 254 1.45 -0.05 29.00
C ALA A 254 0.62 1.10 29.55
N THR A 255 -0.61 0.83 30.00
CA THR A 255 -1.18 1.68 31.05
C THR A 255 -0.45 1.33 32.33
N SER A 256 0.10 2.33 33.00
CA SER A 256 0.69 2.18 34.33
C SER A 256 -0.30 1.50 35.28
N GLY A 257 -0.19 0.19 35.46
CA GLY A 257 -1.12 -0.56 36.30
C GLY A 257 -1.26 -2.03 35.93
N GLN A 258 -0.35 -2.84 36.48
CA GLN A 258 -0.48 -4.27 36.76
C GLN A 258 -0.50 -5.24 35.57
N ALA A 259 0.65 -5.89 35.36
CA ALA A 259 0.70 -7.24 34.83
C ALA A 259 -0.08 -8.19 35.75
N VAL A 260 -0.95 -9.01 35.18
CA VAL A 260 -1.48 -10.21 35.85
C VAL A 260 -0.96 -11.39 35.04
N ASN A 261 -0.29 -12.30 35.75
CA ASN A 261 0.47 -13.47 35.27
C ASN A 261 -0.24 -14.33 34.21
#